data_AF-A0AA86QE65-F1
#
_entry.id   AF-A0AA86QE65-F1
#
_cell.length_a   1.000
_cell.length_b   1.000
_cell.length_c   1.000
_cell.angle_alpha   90.00
_cell.angle_beta   90.00
_cell.angle_gamma   90.00
#
_symmetry.space_group_name_H-M   'P 1'
#
loop_
_entity.id
_entity.type
_entity.pdbx_description
1 polymer ?
#
loop_
_entity_poly.entity_id
_entity_poly.type
_entity_poly.pdbx_seq_one_letter_code
_entity_poly.pdbx_strand_id
1 'polypeptide(L)'
;MQDDIQNPIDVEAQLFIEDVSEALQFATEILSQLPATDSRRDRLSQQLNSQVSDLISQHSNDAGAMFDPETIENESLQQAAALLVGDGSCIEQMRVLRGYYGGRVWSSVIAVLSCLLEDEQKYELSALSNYNQFTAFYNTYNSNLDKCKQAHAHNLVQAQNEFALQTQLLSKATQMNRELNDFQVTKKQMGAEMDTVAVDTSKRCDELLEDIQKLKQVVSEKQAEATQAAFKCKIFVQPKVTNKKLITLQLVINQINEIYTHKQKTDLQLIKNKKQTDSLRTHLFTFFGHKFGQNYSKSSNQIKSFIYSVGYYSNSNSVCAVFNSELNLEIDEAFKMNILKLERKIDQLKLVNAEDIIDQLYNEENIKQVLLQHITNTQDVNQIKNAINLFELNRHKLVLNKFKQVYVKFDTSKTGRISVKQFINLCEELRIEPTADIVQQASKQSQFVNFTNCVLTLGFWIFQEEEGQKQEVEQEVKREQKQEKPNVLQYQDL
;
A
#
# COMPACT_ATOMS: atom_id res chain seq x y z
N MET A 1 -2.29 -42.11 14.13
CA MET A 1 -0.94 -42.63 13.86
C MET A 1 -0.13 -41.43 13.42
N GLN A 2 0.49 -40.76 14.40
CA GLN A 2 1.54 -39.78 14.12
C GLN A 2 2.80 -40.62 13.97
N ASP A 3 3.38 -40.63 12.77
CA ASP A 3 4.70 -41.20 12.59
C ASP A 3 5.67 -40.36 13.42
N ASP A 4 6.35 -41.00 14.38
CA ASP A 4 7.45 -40.39 15.14
C ASP A 4 8.51 -39.95 14.13
N ILE A 5 8.57 -38.64 13.86
CA ILE A 5 9.65 -38.05 13.06
C ILE A 5 10.90 -38.13 13.91
N GLN A 6 11.66 -39.21 13.72
CA GLN A 6 12.92 -39.46 14.39
C GLN A 6 13.88 -38.31 14.12
N ASN A 7 14.47 -37.74 15.17
CA ASN A 7 15.37 -36.60 15.06
C ASN A 7 16.55 -36.97 14.13
N PRO A 8 16.83 -36.20 13.06
CA PRO A 8 17.89 -36.52 12.12
C PRO A 8 19.28 -36.70 12.74
N ILE A 9 19.53 -36.09 13.91
CA ILE A 9 20.76 -36.30 14.70
C ILE A 9 20.83 -37.73 15.26
N ASP A 10 19.72 -38.24 15.79
CA ASP A 10 19.63 -39.59 16.34
C ASP A 10 19.83 -40.64 15.23
N VAL A 11 19.40 -40.31 14.00
CA VAL A 11 19.63 -41.16 12.82
C VAL A 11 21.13 -41.29 12.52
N GLU A 12 21.90 -40.21 12.54
CA GLU A 12 23.35 -40.28 12.27
C GLU A 12 24.12 -40.99 13.40
N ALA A 13 23.71 -40.82 14.66
CA ALA A 13 24.27 -41.57 15.78
C ALA A 13 23.97 -43.07 15.68
N GLN A 14 22.76 -43.44 15.26
CA GLN A 14 22.37 -44.82 15.02
C GLN A 14 23.19 -45.45 13.89
N LEU A 15 23.41 -44.71 12.79
CA LEU A 15 24.22 -45.17 11.67
C LEU A 15 25.69 -45.39 12.06
N PHE A 16 26.25 -44.59 12.98
CA PHE A 16 27.59 -44.86 13.52
C PHE A 16 27.64 -46.19 14.30
N ILE A 17 26.63 -46.50 15.11
CA ILE A 17 26.55 -47.77 15.84
C ILE A 17 26.47 -48.95 14.85
N GLU A 18 25.74 -48.81 13.75
CA GLU A 18 25.67 -49.80 12.68
C GLU A 18 27.03 -50.02 12.02
N ASP A 19 27.74 -48.94 11.65
CA ASP A 19 29.08 -49.02 11.07
C ASP A 19 30.06 -49.76 12.01
N VAL A 20 29.98 -49.49 13.32
CA VAL A 20 30.79 -50.17 14.34
C VAL A 20 30.44 -51.64 14.45
N SER A 21 29.15 -51.98 14.47
CA SER A 21 28.67 -53.35 14.56
C SER A 21 29.13 -54.16 13.34
N GLU A 22 29.04 -53.59 12.14
CA GLU A 22 29.49 -54.22 10.90
C GLU A 22 31.00 -54.51 10.94
N ALA A 23 31.81 -53.53 11.37
CA ALA A 23 33.25 -53.68 11.47
C ALA A 23 33.65 -54.76 12.49
N LEU A 24 32.98 -54.82 13.64
CA LEU A 24 33.21 -55.86 14.65
C LEU A 24 32.74 -57.24 14.19
N GLN A 25 31.62 -57.32 13.48
CA GLN A 25 31.12 -58.57 12.93
C GLN A 25 32.11 -59.15 11.91
N PHE A 26 32.62 -58.30 11.00
CA PHE A 26 33.64 -58.67 10.04
C PHE A 26 34.90 -59.21 10.73
N ALA A 27 35.40 -58.51 11.75
CA ALA A 27 36.56 -58.96 12.51
C ALA A 27 36.31 -60.29 13.25
N THR A 28 35.12 -60.43 13.83
CA THR A 28 34.71 -61.64 14.56
C THR A 28 34.63 -62.83 13.62
N GLU A 29 34.08 -62.64 12.41
CA GLU A 29 34.03 -63.68 11.38
C GLU A 29 35.43 -64.17 11.03
N ILE A 30 36.38 -63.26 10.77
CA ILE A 30 37.77 -63.63 10.45
C ILE A 30 38.45 -64.35 11.63
N LEU A 31 38.32 -63.82 12.85
CA LEU A 31 38.91 -64.43 14.04
C LEU A 31 38.29 -65.80 14.38
N SER A 32 37.02 -66.02 14.00
CA SER A 32 36.34 -67.30 14.21
C SER A 32 36.89 -68.43 13.34
N GLN A 33 37.52 -68.10 12.20
CA GLN A 33 38.19 -69.06 11.32
C GLN A 33 39.48 -69.63 11.94
N LEU A 34 40.02 -68.99 12.99
CA LEU A 34 41.17 -69.50 13.72
C LEU A 34 40.76 -70.65 14.65
N PRO A 35 41.60 -71.69 14.80
CA PRO A 35 41.36 -72.77 15.76
C PRO A 35 41.07 -72.22 17.15
N ALA A 36 40.12 -72.83 17.87
CA ALA A 36 39.76 -72.42 19.23
C ALA A 36 40.92 -72.53 20.24
N THR A 37 41.99 -73.25 19.89
CA THR A 37 43.22 -73.38 20.68
C THR A 37 44.25 -72.28 20.39
N ASP A 38 44.01 -71.40 19.41
CA ASP A 38 44.94 -70.32 19.06
C ASP A 38 44.85 -69.16 20.05
N SER A 39 45.86 -69.03 20.90
CA SER A 39 45.97 -67.96 21.91
C SER A 39 45.90 -66.53 21.36
N ARG A 40 46.14 -66.32 20.06
CA ARG A 40 46.05 -65.00 19.42
C ARG A 40 44.60 -64.57 19.24
N ARG A 41 43.67 -65.52 19.06
CA ARG A 41 42.25 -65.24 18.84
C ARG A 41 41.66 -64.43 19.99
N ASP A 42 41.86 -64.88 21.23
CA ASP A 42 41.33 -64.19 22.41
C ASP A 42 42.04 -62.86 22.65
N ARG A 43 43.36 -62.83 22.50
CA ARG A 43 44.16 -61.61 22.69
C ARG A 43 43.78 -60.50 21.70
N LEU A 44 43.64 -60.83 20.41
CA LEU A 44 43.29 -59.87 19.37
C LEU A 44 41.82 -59.43 19.50
N SER A 45 40.92 -60.33 19.89
CA SER A 45 39.52 -59.97 20.19
C SER A 45 39.44 -58.98 21.35
N GLN A 46 40.19 -59.21 22.43
CA GLN A 46 40.24 -58.28 23.57
C GLN A 46 40.84 -56.92 23.18
N GLN A 47 41.93 -56.93 22.42
CA GLN A 47 42.57 -55.70 21.95
C GLN A 47 41.63 -54.89 21.05
N LEU A 48 40.92 -55.55 20.12
CA LEU A 48 39.95 -54.90 19.26
C LEU A 48 38.79 -54.30 20.04
N ASN A 49 38.19 -55.07 20.95
CA ASN A 49 37.09 -54.59 21.77
C ASN A 49 37.47 -53.39 22.63
N SER A 50 38.69 -53.39 23.19
CA SER A 50 39.20 -52.23 23.94
C SER A 50 39.33 -51.00 23.06
N GLN A 51 39.97 -51.13 21.89
CA GLN A 51 40.19 -50.00 20.98
C GLN A 51 38.87 -49.44 20.43
N VAL A 52 37.93 -50.30 20.06
CA VAL A 52 36.62 -49.89 19.55
C VAL A 52 35.78 -49.27 20.66
N SER A 53 35.80 -49.81 21.88
CA SER A 53 35.12 -49.21 23.04
C SER A 53 35.63 -47.80 23.35
N ASP A 54 36.94 -47.58 23.27
CA ASP A 54 37.53 -46.25 23.46
C ASP A 54 37.06 -45.27 22.37
N LEU A 55 36.98 -45.72 21.12
CA LEU A 55 36.50 -44.90 20.00
C LEU A 55 35.01 -44.57 20.10
N ILE A 56 34.16 -45.51 20.53
CA ILE A 56 32.72 -45.25 20.78
C ILE A 56 32.56 -44.20 21.88
N SER A 57 33.36 -44.32 22.95
CA SER A 57 33.33 -43.38 24.07
C SER A 57 33.77 -41.98 23.63
N GLN A 58 34.83 -41.88 22.82
CA GLN A 58 35.29 -40.61 22.24
C GLN A 58 34.25 -39.99 21.31
N HIS A 59 33.64 -40.77 20.41
CA HIS A 59 32.55 -40.29 19.57
C HIS A 59 31.38 -39.74 20.40
N SER A 60 30.98 -40.45 21.45
CA SER A 60 29.86 -40.05 22.31
C SER A 60 30.16 -38.75 23.06
N ASN A 61 31.39 -38.58 23.54
CA ASN A 61 31.83 -37.37 24.22
C ASN A 61 31.87 -36.18 23.25
N ASP A 62 32.43 -36.36 22.05
CA ASP A 62 32.54 -35.31 21.05
C ASP A 62 31.16 -34.91 20.48
N ALA A 63 30.26 -35.87 20.28
CA ALA A 63 28.88 -35.62 19.89
C ALA A 63 28.10 -34.87 20.98
N GLY A 64 28.35 -35.19 22.25
CA GLY A 64 27.78 -34.45 23.38
C GLY A 64 28.28 -33.00 23.45
N ALA A 65 29.58 -32.79 23.22
CA ALA A 65 30.20 -31.46 23.23
C ALA A 65 29.74 -30.55 22.08
N MET A 66 29.18 -31.10 21.00
CA MET A 66 28.56 -30.29 19.93
C MET A 66 27.33 -29.49 20.40
N PHE A 67 26.65 -29.94 21.45
CA PHE A 67 25.49 -29.25 22.02
C PHE A 67 25.85 -28.28 23.15
N ASP A 68 27.13 -28.23 23.55
CA ASP A 68 27.67 -27.28 24.54
C ASP A 68 29.09 -26.81 24.13
N PRO A 69 29.20 -25.72 23.35
CA PRO A 69 30.46 -25.25 22.76
C PRO A 69 31.57 -24.92 23.77
N GLU A 70 31.24 -24.73 25.05
CA GLU A 70 32.20 -24.41 26.10
C GLU A 70 32.99 -25.64 26.58
N THR A 71 32.65 -26.85 26.11
CA THR A 71 33.21 -28.13 26.61
C THR A 71 34.17 -28.85 25.65
N ILE A 72 34.44 -28.31 24.45
CA ILE A 72 35.27 -29.00 23.44
C ILE A 72 36.77 -28.85 23.77
N GLU A 73 37.39 -29.88 24.34
CA GLU A 73 38.82 -29.91 24.69
C GLU A 73 39.75 -30.20 23.48
N ASN A 74 39.22 -30.65 22.34
CA ASN A 74 40.03 -31.14 21.21
C ASN A 74 40.23 -30.07 20.13
N GLU A 75 41.44 -29.50 20.03
CA GLU A 75 41.80 -28.43 19.07
C GLU A 75 41.55 -28.80 17.60
N SER A 76 41.74 -30.08 17.23
CA SER A 76 41.52 -30.55 15.85
C SER A 76 40.04 -30.57 15.48
N LEU A 77 39.19 -30.90 16.46
CA LEU A 77 37.74 -30.88 16.31
C LEU A 77 37.19 -29.45 16.39
N GLN A 78 37.77 -28.57 17.22
CA GLN A 78 37.46 -27.14 17.23
C GLN A 78 37.72 -26.49 15.87
N GLN A 79 38.82 -26.82 15.18
CA GLN A 79 39.09 -26.30 13.84
C GLN A 79 38.09 -26.80 12.79
N ALA A 80 37.71 -28.08 12.84
CA ALA A 80 36.70 -28.65 11.94
C ALA A 80 35.28 -28.12 12.23
N ALA A 81 34.93 -27.96 13.51
CA ALA A 81 33.66 -27.40 13.95
C ALA A 81 33.56 -25.91 13.65
N ALA A 82 34.61 -25.12 13.91
CA ALA A 82 34.65 -23.67 13.62
C ALA A 82 34.47 -23.35 12.13
N LEU A 83 34.92 -24.23 11.22
CA LEU A 83 34.70 -24.12 9.78
C LEU A 83 33.23 -24.34 9.36
N LEU A 84 32.39 -24.91 10.25
CA LEU A 84 31.00 -25.28 9.98
C LEU A 84 29.98 -24.39 10.72
N VAL A 85 30.41 -23.50 11.63
CA VAL A 85 29.56 -22.57 12.40
C VAL A 85 28.93 -21.48 11.52
N GLY A 86 29.45 -21.26 10.31
CA GLY A 86 28.97 -20.19 9.41
C GLY A 86 27.56 -20.40 8.86
N ASP A 87 27.13 -21.65 8.65
CA ASP A 87 25.80 -21.98 8.07
C ASP A 87 25.42 -23.49 8.16
N GLY A 88 26.21 -24.35 8.84
CA GLY A 88 26.00 -25.81 8.82
C GLY A 88 24.96 -26.28 9.85
N SER A 89 23.90 -26.96 9.41
CA SER A 89 22.96 -27.64 10.32
C SER A 89 23.72 -28.67 11.19
N CYS A 90 23.34 -28.84 12.46
CA CYS A 90 23.94 -29.84 13.39
C CYS A 90 24.03 -31.26 12.81
N ILE A 91 23.20 -31.58 11.81
CA ILE A 91 23.19 -32.84 11.08
C ILE A 91 24.50 -33.04 10.28
N GLU A 92 24.99 -32.01 9.59
CA GLU A 92 26.23 -32.12 8.80
C GLU A 92 27.45 -32.28 9.71
N GLN A 93 27.42 -31.65 10.88
CA GLN A 93 28.43 -31.82 11.91
C GLN A 93 28.46 -33.27 12.44
N MET A 94 27.29 -33.87 12.71
CA MET A 94 27.19 -35.27 13.09
C MET A 94 27.64 -36.25 12.00
N ARG A 95 27.39 -35.94 10.71
CA ARG A 95 27.92 -36.75 9.59
C ARG A 95 29.44 -36.77 9.54
N VAL A 96 30.08 -35.62 9.77
CA VAL A 96 31.54 -35.52 9.82
C VAL A 96 32.11 -36.34 10.98
N LEU A 97 31.49 -36.26 12.16
CA LEU A 97 31.87 -37.09 13.32
C LEU A 97 31.74 -38.58 13.03
N ARG A 98 30.60 -39.02 12.49
CA ARG A 98 30.39 -40.41 12.07
C ARG A 98 31.48 -40.87 11.10
N GLY A 99 31.74 -40.11 10.04
CA GLY A 99 32.74 -40.46 9.03
C GLY A 99 34.15 -40.59 9.61
N TYR A 100 34.54 -39.67 10.51
CA TYR A 100 35.83 -39.69 11.17
C TYR A 100 36.00 -40.92 12.08
N TYR A 101 35.05 -41.14 13.01
CA TYR A 101 35.14 -42.22 13.97
C TYR A 101 34.91 -43.60 13.34
N GLY A 102 33.98 -43.71 12.38
CA GLY A 102 33.77 -44.93 11.60
C GLY A 102 35.03 -45.36 10.84
N GLY A 103 35.73 -44.41 10.22
CA GLY A 103 37.02 -44.66 9.56
C GLY A 103 38.10 -45.18 10.54
N ARG A 104 38.16 -44.64 11.76
CA ARG A 104 39.11 -45.09 12.78
C ARG A 104 38.78 -46.48 13.33
N VAL A 105 37.50 -46.83 13.44
CA VAL A 105 37.05 -48.17 13.85
C VAL A 105 37.51 -49.19 12.80
N TRP A 106 37.25 -48.95 11.52
CA TRP A 106 37.71 -49.80 10.42
C TRP A 106 39.23 -49.91 10.35
N SER A 107 39.94 -48.80 10.54
CA SER A 107 41.41 -48.80 10.61
C SER A 107 41.93 -49.67 11.76
N SER A 108 41.29 -49.62 12.93
CA SER A 108 41.66 -50.42 14.10
C SER A 108 41.39 -51.92 13.86
N VAL A 109 40.25 -52.26 13.27
CA VAL A 109 39.93 -53.62 12.82
C VAL A 109 41.02 -54.17 11.89
N ILE A 110 41.36 -53.42 10.84
CA ILE A 110 42.38 -53.83 9.87
C ILE A 110 43.75 -53.99 10.54
N ALA A 111 44.14 -53.06 11.41
CA ALA A 111 45.42 -53.11 12.11
C ALA A 111 45.54 -54.35 13.02
N VAL A 112 44.47 -54.67 13.77
CA VAL A 112 44.44 -55.85 14.63
C VAL A 112 44.46 -57.14 13.80
N LEU A 113 43.65 -57.23 12.74
CA LEU A 113 43.62 -58.41 11.88
C LEU A 113 44.92 -58.61 11.10
N SER A 114 45.62 -57.54 10.74
CA SER A 114 46.94 -57.62 10.09
C SER A 114 48.00 -58.29 10.97
N CYS A 115 47.78 -58.39 12.28
CA CYS A 115 48.65 -59.13 13.19
C CYS A 115 48.56 -60.66 12.99
N LEU A 116 47.56 -61.15 12.25
CA LEU A 116 47.42 -62.57 11.90
C LEU A 116 48.33 -62.99 10.74
N LEU A 117 48.86 -62.03 9.99
CA LEU A 117 49.70 -62.26 8.81
C LEU A 117 51.16 -62.52 9.23
N GLU A 118 51.84 -63.41 8.52
CA GLU A 118 53.29 -63.62 8.67
C GLU A 118 54.07 -62.42 8.11
N ASP A 119 55.31 -62.18 8.57
CA ASP A 119 56.05 -60.96 8.21
C ASP A 119 56.34 -60.83 6.70
N GLU A 120 56.46 -61.95 5.97
CA GLU A 120 56.56 -61.95 4.50
C GLU A 120 55.22 -61.58 3.83
N GLN A 121 54.09 -62.01 4.40
CA GLN A 121 52.74 -61.66 3.94
C GLN A 121 52.36 -60.21 4.29
N LYS A 122 52.87 -59.65 5.39
CA LYS A 122 52.76 -58.21 5.70
C LYS A 122 53.51 -57.37 4.67
N TYR A 123 54.66 -57.84 4.20
CA TYR A 123 55.43 -57.17 3.16
C TYR A 123 54.69 -57.24 1.81
N GLU A 124 54.13 -58.40 1.45
CA GLU A 124 53.30 -58.55 0.25
C GLU A 124 52.00 -57.77 0.34
N LEU A 125 51.31 -57.71 1.49
CA LEU A 125 50.14 -56.83 1.67
C LEU A 125 50.54 -55.36 1.70
N SER A 126 51.71 -54.95 2.18
CA SER A 126 52.21 -53.57 2.03
C SER A 126 52.59 -53.21 0.59
N ALA A 127 52.96 -54.22 -0.23
CA ALA A 127 53.32 -54.06 -1.63
C ALA A 127 52.10 -54.18 -2.59
N LEU A 128 51.11 -55.02 -2.25
CA LEU A 128 49.84 -55.19 -2.96
C LEU A 128 48.75 -54.22 -2.48
N SER A 129 48.83 -53.68 -1.26
CA SER A 129 48.01 -52.53 -0.82
C SER A 129 48.58 -51.20 -1.33
N ASN A 130 48.67 -51.16 -2.66
CA ASN A 130 48.30 -50.00 -3.45
C ASN A 130 49.04 -48.70 -3.20
N TYR A 131 50.29 -48.60 -3.67
CA TYR A 131 50.81 -47.31 -4.10
C TYR A 131 49.86 -46.65 -5.12
N ASN A 132 49.26 -47.39 -6.06
CA ASN A 132 48.42 -46.79 -7.10
C ASN A 132 46.99 -46.41 -6.64
N GLN A 133 46.27 -47.26 -5.88
CA GLN A 133 44.94 -46.87 -5.36
C GLN A 133 45.04 -45.88 -4.20
N PHE A 134 46.06 -45.97 -3.31
CA PHE A 134 46.30 -44.95 -2.30
C PHE A 134 46.74 -43.63 -2.93
N THR A 135 47.61 -43.64 -3.95
CA THR A 135 47.98 -42.41 -4.68
C THR A 135 46.77 -41.83 -5.43
N ALA A 136 45.92 -42.66 -6.03
CA ALA A 136 44.68 -42.19 -6.65
C ALA A 136 43.74 -41.56 -5.60
N PHE A 137 43.51 -42.24 -4.48
CA PHE A 137 42.71 -41.73 -3.36
C PHE A 137 43.31 -40.44 -2.77
N TYR A 138 44.62 -40.41 -2.53
CA TYR A 138 45.35 -39.25 -2.00
C TYR A 138 45.32 -38.06 -2.96
N ASN A 139 45.41 -38.31 -4.27
CA ASN A 139 45.25 -37.27 -5.29
C ASN A 139 43.81 -36.77 -5.38
N THR A 140 42.81 -37.66 -5.27
CA THR A 140 41.39 -37.27 -5.20
C THR A 140 41.10 -36.49 -3.92
N TYR A 141 41.66 -36.92 -2.78
CA TYR A 141 41.54 -36.25 -1.50
C TYR A 141 42.16 -34.85 -1.56
N ASN A 142 43.39 -34.70 -2.07
CA ASN A 142 44.02 -33.40 -2.24
C ASN A 142 43.26 -32.50 -3.22
N SER A 143 42.74 -33.06 -4.32
CA SER A 143 41.89 -32.30 -5.25
C SER A 143 40.60 -31.81 -4.58
N ASN A 144 39.97 -32.65 -3.76
CA ASN A 144 38.77 -32.26 -3.01
C ASN A 144 39.11 -31.24 -1.92
N LEU A 145 40.24 -31.40 -1.23
CA LEU A 145 40.75 -30.44 -0.25
C LEU A 145 40.98 -29.07 -0.88
N ASP A 146 41.58 -29.03 -2.08
CA ASP A 146 41.80 -27.77 -2.81
C ASP A 146 40.50 -27.14 -3.28
N LYS A 147 39.52 -27.93 -3.74
CA LYS A 147 38.17 -27.43 -4.05
C LYS A 147 37.48 -26.86 -2.81
N CYS A 148 37.59 -27.52 -1.67
CA CYS A 148 37.06 -27.02 -0.40
C CYS A 148 37.75 -25.73 0.03
N LYS A 149 39.08 -25.61 -0.12
CA LYS A 149 39.82 -24.36 0.16
C LYS A 149 39.39 -23.22 -0.76
N GLN A 150 39.20 -23.50 -2.06
CA GLN A 150 38.72 -22.51 -3.02
C GLN A 150 37.29 -22.06 -2.72
N ALA A 151 36.40 -22.99 -2.40
CA ALA A 151 35.03 -22.69 -1.99
C ALA A 151 35.00 -21.87 -0.69
N HIS A 152 35.82 -22.23 0.30
CA HIS A 152 35.95 -21.45 1.53
C HIS A 152 36.46 -20.04 1.28
N ALA A 153 37.50 -19.88 0.45
CA ALA A 153 38.01 -18.55 0.08
C ALA A 153 36.95 -17.70 -0.65
N HIS A 154 36.18 -18.31 -1.54
CA HIS A 154 35.06 -17.65 -2.22
C HIS A 154 33.98 -17.21 -1.22
N ASN A 155 33.54 -18.11 -0.33
CA ASN A 155 32.51 -17.83 0.66
C ASN A 155 32.97 -16.75 1.66
N LEU A 156 34.26 -16.75 2.04
CA LEU A 156 34.82 -15.71 2.91
C LEU A 156 34.76 -14.33 2.25
N VAL A 157 35.12 -14.23 0.96
CA VAL A 157 35.00 -12.98 0.20
C VAL A 157 33.54 -12.54 0.08
N GLN A 158 32.63 -13.48 -0.17
CA GLN A 158 31.20 -13.19 -0.22
C GLN A 158 30.68 -12.65 1.13
N ALA A 159 31.00 -13.31 2.24
CA ALA A 159 30.60 -12.88 3.57
C ALA A 159 31.17 -11.49 3.93
N GLN A 160 32.42 -11.21 3.55
CA GLN A 160 33.02 -9.87 3.70
C GLN A 160 32.25 -8.80 2.92
N ASN A 161 31.85 -9.11 1.68
CA ASN A 161 31.06 -8.19 0.86
C ASN A 161 29.66 -7.95 1.44
N GLU A 162 29.00 -9.00 1.93
CA GLU A 162 27.70 -8.90 2.59
C GLU A 162 27.77 -8.09 3.88
N PHE A 163 28.82 -8.27 4.68
CA PHE A 163 29.07 -7.46 5.88
C PHE A 163 29.31 -5.98 5.55
N ALA A 164 30.08 -5.70 4.49
CA ALA A 164 30.29 -4.32 4.01
C ALA A 164 28.96 -3.68 3.56
N LEU A 165 28.12 -4.43 2.86
CA LEU A 165 26.78 -3.98 2.46
C LEU A 165 25.88 -3.71 3.66
N GLN A 166 25.84 -4.61 4.66
CA GLN A 166 25.08 -4.39 5.89
C GLN A 166 25.54 -3.13 6.64
N THR A 167 26.85 -2.90 6.71
CA THR A 167 27.43 -1.69 7.33
C THR A 167 26.98 -0.41 6.59
N GLN A 168 26.92 -0.45 5.26
CA GLN A 168 26.42 0.66 4.45
C GLN A 168 24.91 0.89 4.65
N LEU A 169 24.12 -0.17 4.76
CA LEU A 169 22.68 -0.06 5.04
C LEU A 169 22.41 0.52 6.43
N LEU A 170 23.21 0.12 7.44
CA LEU A 170 23.11 0.65 8.79
C LEU A 170 23.43 2.16 8.85
N SER A 171 24.47 2.60 8.13
CA SER A 171 24.82 4.03 8.08
C SER A 171 23.72 4.86 7.40
N LYS A 172 23.12 4.34 6.32
CA LYS A 172 21.99 4.96 5.63
C LYS A 172 20.75 5.04 6.53
N ALA A 173 20.42 3.98 7.25
CA ALA A 173 19.31 3.97 8.20
C ALA A 173 19.52 5.00 9.34
N THR A 174 20.76 5.12 9.83
CA THR A 174 21.13 6.11 10.85
C THR A 174 20.98 7.54 10.33
N GLN A 175 21.39 7.81 9.09
CA GLN A 175 21.20 9.11 8.46
C GLN A 175 19.70 9.46 8.32
N MET A 176 18.90 8.51 7.82
CA MET A 176 17.47 8.71 7.61
C MET A 176 16.73 8.99 8.94
N ASN A 177 17.14 8.35 10.04
CA ASN A 177 16.62 8.63 11.38
C ASN A 177 16.97 10.05 11.87
N ARG A 178 18.15 10.58 11.53
CA ARG A 178 18.51 11.97 11.86
C ARG A 178 17.63 12.95 11.09
N GLU A 179 17.47 12.75 9.78
CA GLU A 179 16.60 13.58 8.94
C GLU A 179 15.14 13.58 9.43
N LEU A 180 14.64 12.42 9.87
CA LEU A 180 13.30 12.29 10.45
C LEU A 180 13.16 13.11 11.75
N ASN A 181 14.17 13.08 12.63
CA ASN A 181 14.16 13.87 13.86
C ASN A 181 14.19 15.37 13.57
N ASP A 182 15.03 15.81 12.63
CA ASP A 182 15.10 17.23 12.22
C ASP A 182 13.76 17.71 11.64
N PHE A 183 13.11 16.86 10.84
CA PHE A 183 11.76 17.12 10.34
C PHE A 183 10.73 17.25 11.47
N GLN A 184 10.77 16.39 12.48
CA GLN A 184 9.85 16.47 13.63
C GLN A 184 10.04 17.76 14.44
N VAL A 185 11.29 18.20 14.64
CA VAL A 185 11.59 19.48 15.31
C VAL A 185 11.02 20.65 14.50
N THR A 186 11.23 20.65 13.18
CA THR A 186 10.73 21.70 12.27
C THR A 186 9.21 21.75 12.28
N LYS A 187 8.54 20.59 12.23
CA LYS A 187 7.08 20.49 12.32
C LYS A 187 6.53 21.08 13.62
N LYS A 188 7.22 20.85 14.74
CA LYS A 188 6.83 21.41 16.05
C LYS A 188 6.97 22.94 16.08
N GLN A 189 8.03 23.49 15.47
CA GLN A 189 8.22 24.94 15.35
C GLN A 189 7.12 25.58 14.49
N MET A 190 6.83 25.00 13.32
CA MET A 190 5.74 25.49 12.46
C MET A 190 4.37 25.44 13.16
N GLY A 191 4.12 24.41 13.99
CA GLY A 191 2.90 24.34 14.80
C GLY A 191 2.78 25.52 15.76
N ALA A 192 3.87 25.88 16.46
CA ALA A 192 3.88 27.03 17.36
C ALA A 192 3.70 28.39 16.64
N GLU A 193 4.27 28.52 15.44
CA GLU A 193 4.05 29.71 14.59
C GLU A 193 2.59 29.81 14.13
N MET A 194 1.98 28.69 13.72
CA MET A 194 0.57 28.64 13.33
C MET A 194 -0.36 29.00 14.49
N ASP A 195 -0.08 28.53 15.71
CA ASP A 195 -0.84 28.88 16.91
C ASP A 195 -0.77 30.39 17.17
N THR A 196 0.40 31.01 16.96
CA THR A 196 0.59 32.47 17.10
C THR A 196 -0.26 33.22 16.06
N VAL A 197 -0.23 32.79 14.80
CA VAL A 197 -1.05 33.38 13.72
C VAL A 197 -2.55 33.21 14.00
N ALA A 198 -2.97 32.07 14.57
CA ALA A 198 -4.36 31.83 14.93
C ALA A 198 -4.83 32.77 16.04
N VAL A 199 -4.01 33.00 17.06
CA VAL A 199 -4.28 33.97 18.14
C VAL A 199 -4.39 35.39 17.57
N ASP A 200 -3.45 35.82 16.72
CA ASP A 200 -3.48 37.13 16.09
C ASP A 200 -4.71 37.32 15.19
N THR A 201 -5.08 36.28 14.43
CA THR A 201 -6.27 36.30 13.58
C THR A 201 -7.54 36.39 14.41
N SER A 202 -7.64 35.63 15.50
CA SER A 202 -8.77 35.69 16.44
C SER A 202 -8.93 37.10 17.00
N LYS A 203 -7.83 37.69 17.49
CA LYS A 203 -7.84 39.05 18.01
C LYS A 203 -8.32 40.07 16.98
N ARG A 204 -7.89 39.92 15.72
CA ARG A 204 -8.33 40.81 14.63
C ARG A 204 -9.80 40.60 14.26
N CYS A 205 -10.32 39.38 14.38
CA CYS A 205 -11.75 39.12 14.24
C CYS A 205 -12.57 39.78 15.35
N ASP A 206 -12.08 39.76 16.59
CA ASP A 206 -12.72 40.43 17.72
C ASP A 206 -12.74 41.96 17.54
N GLU A 207 -11.62 42.55 17.09
CA GLU A 207 -11.54 43.98 16.75
C GLU A 207 -12.53 44.36 15.63
N LEU A 208 -12.63 43.55 14.56
CA LEU A 208 -13.59 43.77 13.48
C LEU A 208 -15.04 43.63 13.93
N LEU A 209 -15.34 42.71 14.85
CA LEU A 209 -16.67 42.55 15.43
C LEU A 209 -17.07 43.80 16.23
N GLU A 210 -16.16 44.37 16.99
CA GLU A 210 -16.37 45.63 17.71
C GLU A 210 -16.67 46.78 16.74
N ASP A 211 -15.91 46.90 15.65
CA ASP A 211 -16.14 47.90 14.61
C ASP A 211 -17.49 47.71 13.90
N ILE A 212 -17.88 46.47 13.60
CA ILE A 212 -19.20 46.16 13.04
C ILE A 212 -20.32 46.57 14.01
N GLN A 213 -20.15 46.35 15.31
CA GLN A 213 -21.13 46.78 16.31
C GLN A 213 -21.25 48.32 16.36
N LYS A 214 -20.13 49.03 16.37
CA LYS A 214 -20.11 50.51 16.27
C LYS A 214 -20.81 50.99 14.99
N LEU A 215 -20.52 50.36 13.86
CA LEU A 215 -21.14 50.71 12.57
C LEU A 215 -22.65 50.45 12.57
N LYS A 216 -23.10 49.33 13.14
CA LYS A 216 -24.54 49.02 13.29
C LYS A 216 -25.25 50.06 14.13
N GLN A 217 -24.62 50.53 15.20
CA GLN A 217 -25.19 51.60 16.03
C GLN A 217 -25.34 52.89 15.21
N VAL A 218 -24.29 53.31 14.49
CA VAL A 218 -24.34 54.51 13.61
C VAL A 218 -25.40 54.36 12.52
N VAL A 219 -25.50 53.20 11.87
CA VAL A 219 -26.52 52.93 10.86
C VAL A 219 -27.93 52.99 11.45
N SER A 220 -28.14 52.44 12.65
CA SER A 220 -29.42 52.49 13.35
C SER A 220 -29.82 53.93 13.69
N GLU A 221 -28.88 54.73 14.21
CA GLU A 221 -29.08 56.15 14.51
C GLU A 221 -29.42 56.94 13.23
N LYS A 222 -28.65 56.75 12.16
CA LYS A 222 -28.90 57.40 10.86
C LYS A 222 -30.18 56.93 10.20
N GLN A 223 -30.57 55.67 10.37
CA GLN A 223 -31.82 55.13 9.88
C GLN A 223 -33.01 55.70 10.67
N ALA A 224 -32.88 55.89 11.98
CA ALA A 224 -33.89 56.55 12.80
C ALA A 224 -34.05 58.04 12.40
N GLU A 225 -32.95 58.76 12.20
CA GLU A 225 -32.94 60.13 11.68
C GLU A 225 -33.58 60.22 10.29
N ALA A 226 -33.20 59.31 9.37
CA ALA A 226 -33.76 59.24 8.02
C ALA A 226 -35.24 58.87 8.03
N THR A 227 -35.67 57.99 8.95
CA THR A 227 -37.08 57.61 9.12
C THR A 227 -37.89 58.79 9.66
N GLN A 228 -37.38 59.54 10.63
CA GLN A 228 -38.02 60.78 11.11
C GLN A 228 -38.09 61.85 10.01
N ALA A 229 -37.03 62.01 9.21
CA ALA A 229 -37.01 62.93 8.08
C ALA A 229 -38.00 62.50 6.98
N ALA A 230 -38.07 61.21 6.67
CA ALA A 230 -39.03 60.64 5.72
C ALA A 230 -40.48 60.76 6.19
N PHE A 231 -40.74 60.61 7.51
CA PHE A 231 -42.05 60.82 8.12
C PHE A 231 -42.50 62.29 8.02
N LYS A 232 -41.58 63.24 8.21
CA LYS A 232 -41.82 64.67 7.97
C LYS A 232 -42.07 64.99 6.49
N CYS A 233 -41.50 64.21 5.57
CA CYS A 233 -41.61 64.43 4.13
C CYS A 233 -42.69 63.59 3.41
N LYS A 234 -43.42 62.68 4.08
CA LYS A 234 -44.40 61.75 3.45
C LYS A 234 -43.84 60.92 2.28
N ILE A 235 -42.53 60.65 2.23
CA ILE A 235 -41.95 59.82 1.16
C ILE A 235 -41.70 58.42 1.74
N PHE A 236 -42.65 57.51 1.53
CA PHE A 236 -42.44 56.08 1.75
C PHE A 236 -41.66 55.50 0.56
N VAL A 237 -40.33 55.43 0.67
CA VAL A 237 -39.53 54.61 -0.25
C VAL A 237 -39.38 53.22 0.36
N GLN A 238 -40.11 52.25 -0.17
CA GLN A 238 -39.84 50.85 0.12
C GLN A 238 -38.49 50.45 -0.53
N PRO A 239 -37.56 49.84 0.21
CA PRO A 239 -36.34 49.31 -0.38
C PRO A 239 -36.71 48.15 -1.31
N LYS A 240 -36.38 48.28 -2.61
CA LYS A 240 -36.45 47.18 -3.56
C LYS A 240 -35.38 46.15 -3.20
N VAL A 241 -35.73 45.20 -2.34
CA VAL A 241 -35.05 43.91 -2.28
C VAL A 241 -35.25 43.27 -3.65
N THR A 242 -34.19 43.16 -4.45
CA THR A 242 -34.20 42.39 -5.69
C THR A 242 -34.37 40.93 -5.33
N ASN A 243 -35.63 40.51 -5.12
CA ASN A 243 -36.05 39.12 -4.99
C ASN A 243 -35.57 38.37 -6.25
N LYS A 244 -34.40 37.72 -6.16
CA LYS A 244 -34.03 36.68 -7.11
C LYS A 244 -35.04 35.57 -6.93
N LYS A 245 -36.07 35.53 -7.77
CA LYS A 245 -37.10 34.49 -7.72
C LYS A 245 -36.45 33.12 -7.82
N LEU A 246 -36.67 32.31 -6.81
CA LEU A 246 -36.27 30.90 -6.75
C LEU A 246 -37.31 30.10 -7.55
N ILE A 247 -36.83 29.29 -8.50
CA ILE A 247 -37.69 28.40 -9.28
C ILE A 247 -37.97 27.16 -8.42
N THR A 248 -39.13 26.50 -8.56
CA THR A 248 -39.41 25.27 -7.79
C THR A 248 -38.48 24.13 -8.21
N LEU A 249 -38.09 23.25 -7.27
CA LEU A 249 -37.21 22.10 -7.54
C LEU A 249 -37.65 21.27 -8.76
N GLN A 250 -38.94 20.93 -8.88
CA GLN A 250 -39.45 20.14 -10.01
C GLN A 250 -39.18 20.81 -11.37
N LEU A 251 -39.39 22.11 -11.46
CA LEU A 251 -39.10 22.90 -12.66
C LEU A 251 -37.60 22.93 -12.96
N VAL A 252 -36.75 23.01 -11.93
CA VAL A 252 -35.28 22.97 -12.09
C VAL A 252 -34.85 21.61 -12.64
N ILE A 253 -35.32 20.51 -12.06
CA ILE A 253 -35.01 19.14 -12.50
C ILE A 253 -35.47 18.92 -13.95
N ASN A 254 -36.70 19.33 -14.28
CA ASN A 254 -37.22 19.22 -15.65
C ASN A 254 -36.34 20.00 -16.64
N GLN A 255 -35.92 21.22 -16.29
CA GLN A 255 -35.01 22.00 -17.14
C GLN A 255 -33.63 21.36 -17.28
N ILE A 256 -33.07 20.79 -16.21
CA ILE A 256 -31.81 20.03 -16.26
C ILE A 256 -31.92 18.87 -17.26
N ASN A 257 -32.99 18.08 -17.17
CA ASN A 257 -33.23 16.94 -18.05
C ASN A 257 -33.40 17.36 -19.52
N GLU A 258 -34.09 18.46 -19.77
CA GLU A 258 -34.19 19.04 -21.12
C GLU A 258 -32.83 19.49 -21.66
N ILE A 259 -32.00 20.14 -20.83
CA ILE A 259 -30.66 20.58 -21.21
C ILE A 259 -29.80 19.38 -21.58
N TYR A 260 -29.80 18.31 -20.77
CA TYR A 260 -29.05 17.09 -21.09
C TYR A 260 -29.55 16.42 -22.36
N THR A 261 -30.86 16.30 -22.54
CA THR A 261 -31.46 15.71 -23.74
C THR A 261 -31.12 16.50 -25.00
N HIS A 262 -31.20 17.83 -24.91
CA HIS A 262 -30.83 18.71 -26.01
C HIS A 262 -29.34 18.59 -26.33
N LYS A 263 -28.49 18.60 -25.30
CA LYS A 263 -27.04 18.43 -25.43
C LYS A 263 -26.68 17.13 -26.12
N GLN A 264 -27.26 16.00 -25.69
CA GLN A 264 -27.01 14.70 -26.30
C GLN A 264 -27.35 14.69 -27.80
N LYS A 265 -28.48 15.29 -28.19
CA LYS A 265 -28.87 15.41 -29.60
C LYS A 265 -27.87 16.27 -30.39
N THR A 266 -27.47 17.42 -29.83
CA THR A 266 -26.48 18.31 -30.46
C THR A 266 -25.12 17.65 -30.58
N ASP A 267 -24.64 16.96 -29.54
CA ASP A 267 -23.35 16.29 -29.55
C ASP A 267 -23.31 15.16 -30.59
N LEU A 268 -24.38 14.36 -30.72
CA LEU A 268 -24.48 13.35 -31.77
C LEU A 268 -24.42 13.95 -33.19
N GLN A 269 -25.02 15.11 -33.41
CA GLN A 269 -24.92 15.82 -34.69
C GLN A 269 -23.51 16.38 -34.92
N LEU A 270 -22.87 16.95 -33.90
CA LEU A 270 -21.51 17.46 -33.99
C LEU A 270 -20.51 16.33 -34.29
N ILE A 271 -20.63 15.20 -33.60
CA ILE A 271 -19.80 14.00 -33.83
C ILE A 271 -19.99 13.49 -35.26
N LYS A 272 -21.22 13.36 -35.76
CA LYS A 272 -21.50 12.98 -37.16
C LYS A 272 -20.83 13.91 -38.17
N ASN A 273 -20.78 15.20 -37.84
CA ASN A 273 -20.16 16.23 -38.67
C ASN A 273 -18.65 16.38 -38.43
N LYS A 274 -18.02 15.48 -37.65
CA LYS A 274 -16.61 15.57 -37.22
C LYS A 274 -16.27 16.93 -36.55
N LYS A 275 -17.25 17.56 -35.92
CA LYS A 275 -17.11 18.78 -35.13
C LYS A 275 -17.02 18.45 -33.65
N GLN A 276 -16.33 19.28 -32.90
CA GLN A 276 -16.12 19.08 -31.47
C GLN A 276 -17.41 19.38 -30.68
N THR A 277 -17.67 18.59 -29.64
CA THR A 277 -18.81 18.71 -28.72
C THR A 277 -18.59 19.80 -27.67
N ASP A 278 -19.59 20.64 -27.42
CA ASP A 278 -19.55 21.72 -26.44
C ASP A 278 -19.43 21.23 -24.99
N SER A 279 -18.80 22.03 -24.13
CA SER A 279 -18.90 21.79 -22.69
C SER A 279 -20.33 22.06 -22.24
N LEU A 280 -20.79 21.42 -21.15
CA LEU A 280 -22.14 21.65 -20.62
C LEU A 280 -22.36 23.14 -20.32
N ARG A 281 -21.34 23.81 -19.77
CA ARG A 281 -21.37 25.25 -19.47
C ARG A 281 -21.60 26.11 -20.72
N THR A 282 -20.91 25.82 -21.82
CA THR A 282 -21.12 26.55 -23.08
C THR A 282 -22.48 26.22 -23.67
N HIS A 283 -22.86 24.94 -23.65
CA HIS A 283 -24.14 24.46 -24.16
C HIS A 283 -25.34 25.05 -23.42
N LEU A 284 -25.22 25.31 -22.11
CA LEU A 284 -26.26 25.95 -21.31
C LEU A 284 -26.70 27.28 -21.92
N PHE A 285 -25.74 28.15 -22.30
CA PHE A 285 -26.06 29.44 -22.91
C PHE A 285 -26.69 29.26 -24.30
N THR A 286 -26.20 28.31 -25.09
CA THR A 286 -26.76 27.96 -26.40
C THR A 286 -28.20 27.47 -26.28
N PHE A 287 -28.48 26.58 -25.31
CA PHE A 287 -29.83 26.06 -25.04
C PHE A 287 -30.81 27.17 -24.69
N PHE A 288 -30.46 28.05 -23.75
CA PHE A 288 -31.33 29.17 -23.38
C PHE A 288 -31.52 30.18 -24.53
N GLY A 289 -30.48 30.41 -25.35
CA GLY A 289 -30.58 31.22 -26.56
C GLY A 289 -31.51 30.59 -27.62
N HIS A 290 -31.52 29.27 -27.76
CA HIS A 290 -32.45 28.57 -28.65
C HIS A 290 -33.89 28.55 -28.11
N LYS A 291 -34.05 28.31 -26.80
CA LYS A 291 -35.37 28.14 -26.17
C LYS A 291 -36.13 29.47 -26.00
N PHE A 292 -35.42 30.57 -25.77
CA PHE A 292 -36.01 31.88 -25.46
C PHE A 292 -35.62 32.99 -26.47
N GLY A 293 -34.81 32.68 -27.48
CA GLY A 293 -34.36 33.60 -28.53
C GLY A 293 -32.97 34.21 -28.26
N GLN A 294 -32.27 34.61 -29.33
CA GLN A 294 -30.86 35.04 -29.28
C GLN A 294 -30.57 36.28 -28.41
N ASN A 295 -31.60 37.04 -28.02
CA ASN A 295 -31.47 38.19 -27.12
C ASN A 295 -31.22 37.79 -25.65
N TYR A 296 -31.32 36.50 -25.32
CA TYR A 296 -30.99 35.95 -24.00
C TYR A 296 -29.48 35.71 -23.89
N SER A 297 -28.71 36.79 -23.76
CA SER A 297 -27.28 36.75 -23.49
C SER A 297 -26.96 36.24 -22.07
N LYS A 298 -25.67 36.02 -21.76
CA LYS A 298 -25.14 35.63 -20.42
C LYS A 298 -25.72 36.46 -19.25
N SER A 299 -26.28 37.64 -19.54
CA SER A 299 -26.86 38.60 -18.60
C SER A 299 -28.35 38.37 -18.28
N SER A 300 -29.06 37.45 -18.96
CA SER A 300 -30.50 37.25 -18.76
C SER A 300 -30.81 36.83 -17.32
N ASN A 301 -31.83 37.49 -16.74
CA ASN A 301 -32.34 37.19 -15.41
C ASN A 301 -32.85 35.74 -15.29
N GLN A 302 -33.30 35.12 -16.38
CA GLN A 302 -33.78 33.73 -16.38
C GLN A 302 -32.64 32.73 -16.21
N ILE A 303 -31.53 32.88 -16.96
CA ILE A 303 -30.35 32.01 -16.81
C ILE A 303 -29.77 32.17 -15.39
N LYS A 304 -29.67 33.42 -14.90
CA LYS A 304 -29.21 33.71 -13.54
C LYS A 304 -30.11 33.10 -12.46
N SER A 305 -31.43 33.17 -12.62
CA SER A 305 -32.40 32.56 -11.71
C SER A 305 -32.34 31.03 -11.74
N PHE A 306 -32.15 30.43 -12.91
CA PHE A 306 -31.94 28.99 -13.05
C PHE A 306 -30.66 28.51 -12.36
N ILE A 307 -29.50 29.10 -12.69
CA ILE A 307 -28.21 28.74 -12.06
C ILE A 307 -28.29 28.96 -10.55
N TYR A 308 -28.90 30.06 -10.09
CA TYR A 308 -29.08 30.31 -8.66
C TYR A 308 -29.95 29.24 -8.00
N SER A 309 -31.05 28.83 -8.64
CA SER A 309 -31.92 27.77 -8.10
C SER A 309 -31.22 26.40 -8.09
N VAL A 310 -30.43 26.09 -9.12
CA VAL A 310 -29.57 24.89 -9.16
C VAL A 310 -28.61 24.87 -7.98
N GLY A 311 -27.90 25.98 -7.73
CA GLY A 311 -26.98 26.08 -6.58
C GLY A 311 -27.68 26.08 -5.22
N TYR A 312 -28.92 26.54 -5.13
CA TYR A 312 -29.71 26.45 -3.91
C TYR A 312 -30.11 25.00 -3.61
N TYR A 313 -30.62 24.27 -4.61
CA TYR A 313 -31.06 22.88 -4.42
C TYR A 313 -29.93 21.85 -4.44
N SER A 314 -28.72 22.20 -4.87
CA SER A 314 -27.58 21.26 -4.87
C SER A 314 -27.21 20.73 -3.48
N ASN A 315 -27.61 21.42 -2.41
CA ASN A 315 -27.34 20.97 -1.04
C ASN A 315 -28.26 19.82 -0.60
N SER A 316 -29.39 19.62 -1.28
CA SER A 316 -30.42 18.65 -0.87
C SER A 316 -30.83 17.67 -1.96
N ASN A 317 -30.55 17.97 -3.23
CA ASN A 317 -30.93 17.14 -4.36
C ASN A 317 -29.74 16.78 -5.24
N SER A 318 -29.54 15.48 -5.46
CA SER A 318 -28.42 14.90 -6.19
C SER A 318 -28.40 15.31 -7.66
N VAL A 319 -29.56 15.43 -8.33
CA VAL A 319 -29.62 15.88 -9.73
C VAL A 319 -29.11 17.31 -9.87
N CYS A 320 -29.54 18.21 -8.97
CA CYS A 320 -29.05 19.58 -8.94
C CYS A 320 -27.57 19.65 -8.55
N ALA A 321 -27.11 18.81 -7.63
CA ALA A 321 -25.73 18.75 -7.18
C ALA A 321 -24.78 18.30 -8.30
N VAL A 322 -25.11 17.20 -8.99
CA VAL A 322 -24.36 16.67 -10.12
C VAL A 322 -24.30 17.71 -11.25
N PHE A 323 -25.44 18.33 -11.60
CA PHE A 323 -25.48 19.35 -12.65
C PHE A 323 -24.63 20.58 -12.28
N ASN A 324 -24.73 21.08 -11.05
CA ASN A 324 -23.91 22.20 -10.57
C ASN A 324 -22.42 21.87 -10.63
N SER A 325 -22.04 20.67 -10.22
CA SER A 325 -20.65 20.23 -10.22
C SER A 325 -20.10 19.99 -11.62
N GLU A 326 -20.91 19.56 -12.59
CA GLU A 326 -20.51 19.51 -13.99
C GLU A 326 -20.22 20.90 -14.56
N LEU A 327 -21.04 21.91 -14.21
CA LEU A 327 -20.81 23.30 -14.63
C LEU A 327 -19.51 23.88 -14.06
N ASN A 328 -19.09 23.39 -12.89
CA ASN A 328 -17.90 23.84 -12.17
C ASN A 328 -16.66 22.99 -12.43
N LEU A 329 -16.71 22.01 -13.36
CA LEU A 329 -15.61 21.10 -13.68
C LEU A 329 -15.14 20.30 -12.46
N GLU A 330 -16.10 19.83 -11.66
CA GLU A 330 -15.87 19.06 -10.43
C GLU A 330 -16.15 17.57 -10.58
N ILE A 331 -16.74 17.18 -11.71
CA ILE A 331 -17.02 15.79 -12.06
C ILE A 331 -16.67 15.56 -13.53
N ASP A 332 -16.34 14.32 -13.87
CA ASP A 332 -16.14 13.87 -15.24
C ASP A 332 -17.30 12.95 -15.73
N GLU A 333 -17.20 12.43 -16.96
CA GLU A 333 -18.25 11.55 -17.51
C GLU A 333 -18.25 10.15 -16.93
N ALA A 334 -17.09 9.61 -16.52
CA ALA A 334 -17.03 8.31 -15.85
C ALA A 334 -17.81 8.34 -14.54
N PHE A 335 -17.73 9.44 -13.77
CA PHE A 335 -18.55 9.61 -12.58
C PHE A 335 -20.05 9.51 -12.87
N LYS A 336 -20.54 10.22 -13.90
CA LYS A 336 -21.96 10.15 -14.31
C LYS A 336 -22.37 8.73 -14.70
N MET A 337 -21.50 8.00 -15.38
CA MET A 337 -21.74 6.59 -15.72
C MET A 337 -21.75 5.68 -14.49
N ASN A 338 -20.91 5.95 -13.50
CA ASN A 338 -20.84 5.18 -12.26
C ASN A 338 -22.08 5.40 -11.38
N ILE A 339 -22.55 6.65 -11.24
CA ILE A 339 -23.81 6.97 -10.55
C ILE A 339 -24.98 6.24 -11.20
N LEU A 340 -25.10 6.26 -12.53
CA LEU A 340 -26.15 5.53 -13.24
C LEU A 340 -26.08 4.01 -13.03
N LYS A 341 -24.87 3.44 -12.94
CA LYS A 341 -24.69 2.02 -12.60
C LYS A 341 -25.10 1.72 -11.16
N LEU A 342 -24.76 2.60 -10.22
CA LEU A 342 -25.14 2.52 -8.82
C LEU A 342 -26.66 2.57 -8.64
N GLU A 343 -27.33 3.53 -9.27
CA GLU A 343 -28.79 3.65 -9.25
C GLU A 343 -29.47 2.39 -9.81
N ARG A 344 -28.95 1.85 -10.93
CA ARG A 344 -29.45 0.58 -11.50
C ARG A 344 -29.21 -0.59 -10.57
N LYS A 345 -28.07 -0.65 -9.88
CA LYS A 345 -27.77 -1.70 -8.90
C LYS A 345 -28.77 -1.62 -7.74
N ILE A 346 -29.04 -0.42 -7.22
CA ILE A 346 -30.06 -0.20 -6.18
C ILE A 346 -31.43 -0.69 -6.65
N ASP A 347 -31.84 -0.34 -7.88
CA ASP A 347 -33.11 -0.80 -8.45
C ASP A 347 -33.19 -2.34 -8.61
N GLN A 348 -32.06 -2.97 -8.91
CA GLN A 348 -31.97 -4.43 -9.09
C GLN A 348 -32.01 -5.20 -7.77
N LEU A 349 -31.56 -4.60 -6.67
CA LEU A 349 -31.56 -5.25 -5.36
C LEU A 349 -32.99 -5.57 -4.87
N LYS A 350 -34.00 -4.81 -5.30
CA LYS A 350 -35.42 -4.94 -4.86
C LYS A 350 -35.59 -4.90 -3.33
N LEU A 351 -34.59 -4.39 -2.62
CA LEU A 351 -34.62 -4.17 -1.19
C LEU A 351 -35.36 -2.87 -0.91
N VAL A 352 -36.02 -2.81 0.25
CA VAL A 352 -36.86 -1.66 0.62
C VAL A 352 -36.32 -0.93 1.84
N ASN A 353 -35.28 -1.45 2.49
CA ASN A 353 -34.65 -0.84 3.65
C ASN A 353 -33.28 -0.25 3.28
N ALA A 354 -33.00 0.97 3.75
CA ALA A 354 -31.74 1.66 3.62
C ALA A 354 -30.54 0.85 4.11
N GLU A 355 -30.65 0.17 5.26
CA GLU A 355 -29.55 -0.62 5.85
C GLU A 355 -29.13 -1.76 4.92
N ASP A 356 -30.08 -2.57 4.46
CA ASP A 356 -29.80 -3.70 3.57
C ASP A 356 -29.22 -3.24 2.22
N ILE A 357 -29.70 -2.10 1.68
CA ILE A 357 -29.17 -1.53 0.44
C ILE A 357 -27.73 -1.06 0.64
N ILE A 358 -27.45 -0.36 1.74
CA ILE A 358 -26.12 0.18 2.05
C ILE A 358 -25.13 -0.95 2.30
N ASP A 359 -25.53 -2.00 3.03
CA ASP A 359 -24.71 -3.18 3.31
C ASP A 359 -24.28 -3.93 2.03
N GLN A 360 -25.14 -3.95 1.01
CA GLN A 360 -24.84 -4.58 -0.29
C GLN A 360 -23.95 -3.72 -1.21
N LEU A 361 -23.77 -2.44 -0.87
CA LEU A 361 -23.01 -1.48 -1.66
C LEU A 361 -21.66 -1.13 -1.03
N TYR A 362 -21.57 -1.11 0.30
CA TYR A 362 -20.41 -0.65 1.03
C TYR A 362 -20.00 -1.65 2.11
N ASN A 363 -18.71 -1.99 2.16
CA ASN A 363 -18.16 -2.89 3.18
C ASN A 363 -17.67 -2.13 4.42
N GLU A 364 -17.40 -0.83 4.30
CA GLU A 364 -16.74 -0.01 5.32
C GLU A 364 -17.79 0.58 6.29
N GLU A 365 -17.75 0.16 7.57
CA GLU A 365 -18.77 0.50 8.58
C GLU A 365 -18.94 2.02 8.79
N ASN A 366 -17.84 2.77 8.72
CA ASN A 366 -17.86 4.24 8.85
C ASN A 366 -18.69 4.90 7.74
N ILE A 367 -18.63 4.39 6.51
CA ILE A 367 -19.42 4.91 5.37
C ILE A 367 -20.90 4.64 5.60
N LYS A 368 -21.24 3.44 6.08
CA LYS A 368 -22.63 3.05 6.34
C LYS A 368 -23.28 3.98 7.36
N GLN A 369 -22.60 4.25 8.47
CA GLN A 369 -23.08 5.16 9.51
C GLN A 369 -23.33 6.57 8.95
N VAL A 370 -22.42 7.10 8.14
CA VAL A 370 -22.57 8.43 7.52
C VAL A 370 -23.79 8.46 6.59
N LEU A 371 -23.98 7.45 5.75
CA LEU A 371 -25.13 7.38 4.85
C LEU A 371 -26.45 7.26 5.60
N LEU A 372 -26.52 6.42 6.64
CA LEU A 372 -27.73 6.22 7.45
C LEU A 372 -28.13 7.49 8.20
N GLN A 373 -27.17 8.30 8.68
CA GLN A 373 -27.46 9.59 9.33
C GLN A 373 -28.19 10.59 8.42
N HIS A 374 -27.99 10.50 7.11
CA HIS A 374 -28.60 11.41 6.13
C HIS A 374 -29.94 10.89 5.56
N ILE A 375 -30.33 9.67 5.93
CA ILE A 375 -31.57 9.04 5.47
C ILE A 375 -32.59 9.11 6.61
N THR A 376 -33.53 10.05 6.49
CA THR A 376 -34.59 10.23 7.51
C THR A 376 -35.74 9.22 7.34
N ASN A 377 -36.01 8.78 6.11
CA ASN A 377 -36.97 7.72 5.81
C ASN A 377 -36.25 6.52 5.18
N THR A 378 -36.05 5.47 5.98
CA THR A 378 -35.32 4.26 5.58
C THR A 378 -36.07 3.41 4.54
N GLN A 379 -37.32 3.75 4.21
CA GLN A 379 -38.13 3.05 3.21
C GLN A 379 -38.27 3.81 1.88
N ASP A 380 -37.82 5.07 1.81
CA ASP A 380 -37.87 5.85 0.57
C ASP A 380 -36.61 5.60 -0.27
N VAL A 381 -36.74 4.71 -1.26
CA VAL A 381 -35.66 4.36 -2.21
C VAL A 381 -35.11 5.60 -2.93
N ASN A 382 -35.93 6.61 -3.20
CA ASN A 382 -35.45 7.83 -3.86
C ASN A 382 -34.62 8.69 -2.90
N GLN A 383 -34.98 8.74 -1.62
CA GLN A 383 -34.16 9.39 -0.59
C GLN A 383 -32.83 8.66 -0.40
N ILE A 384 -32.85 7.33 -0.41
CA ILE A 384 -31.64 6.49 -0.30
C ILE A 384 -30.71 6.74 -1.50
N LYS A 385 -31.22 6.68 -2.73
CA LYS A 385 -30.46 7.03 -3.94
C LYS A 385 -29.89 8.43 -3.88
N ASN A 386 -30.68 9.40 -3.41
CA ASN A 386 -30.25 10.78 -3.27
C ASN A 386 -29.06 10.92 -2.30
N ALA A 387 -29.13 10.27 -1.14
CA ALA A 387 -28.05 10.28 -0.15
C ALA A 387 -26.77 9.62 -0.68
N ILE A 388 -26.90 8.43 -1.29
CA ILE A 388 -25.77 7.70 -1.89
C ILE A 388 -25.11 8.53 -3.00
N ASN A 389 -25.90 9.12 -3.90
CA ASN A 389 -25.36 9.92 -4.99
C ASN A 389 -24.63 11.18 -4.49
N LEU A 390 -25.14 11.83 -3.45
CA LEU A 390 -24.49 13.00 -2.83
C LEU A 390 -23.17 12.60 -2.16
N PHE A 391 -23.15 11.46 -1.47
CA PHE A 391 -21.94 10.92 -0.85
C PHE A 391 -20.85 10.62 -1.90
N GLU A 392 -21.19 9.86 -2.95
CA GLU A 392 -20.27 9.54 -4.04
C GLU A 392 -19.79 10.80 -4.78
N LEU A 393 -20.68 11.78 -4.97
CA LEU A 393 -20.32 13.07 -5.56
C LEU A 393 -19.26 13.79 -4.72
N ASN A 394 -19.45 13.88 -3.41
CA ASN A 394 -18.49 14.55 -2.52
C ASN A 394 -17.16 13.81 -2.49
N ARG A 395 -17.18 12.48 -2.42
CA ARG A 395 -15.96 11.66 -2.50
C ARG A 395 -15.21 11.92 -3.81
N HIS A 396 -15.91 11.92 -4.94
CA HIS A 396 -15.29 12.14 -6.24
C HIS A 396 -14.71 13.56 -6.39
N LYS A 397 -15.39 14.58 -5.85
CA LYS A 397 -14.88 15.96 -5.81
C LYS A 397 -13.55 16.07 -5.08
N LEU A 398 -13.43 15.41 -3.92
CA LEU A 398 -12.21 15.46 -3.11
C LEU A 398 -11.03 14.92 -3.91
N VAL A 399 -11.21 13.77 -4.56
CA VAL A 399 -10.19 13.16 -5.40
C VAL A 399 -9.80 14.07 -6.58
N LEU A 400 -10.78 14.67 -7.27
CA LEU A 400 -10.51 15.55 -8.40
C LEU A 400 -10.03 16.96 -8.03
N ASN A 401 -10.12 17.38 -6.77
CA ASN A 401 -9.86 18.77 -6.38
C ASN A 401 -8.43 19.20 -6.72
N LYS A 402 -7.43 18.37 -6.42
CA LYS A 402 -6.02 18.64 -6.74
C LYS A 402 -5.84 18.85 -8.25
N PHE A 403 -6.41 17.96 -9.07
CA PHE A 403 -6.34 18.06 -10.52
C PHE A 403 -7.07 19.31 -11.06
N LYS A 404 -8.28 19.59 -10.55
CA LYS A 404 -9.07 20.77 -10.92
C LYS A 404 -8.29 22.07 -10.69
N GLN A 405 -7.60 22.19 -9.55
CA GLN A 405 -6.79 23.36 -9.22
C GLN A 405 -5.68 23.60 -10.25
N VAL A 406 -5.05 22.54 -10.77
CA VAL A 406 -4.05 22.63 -11.84
C VAL A 406 -4.73 22.97 -13.16
N TYR A 407 -5.79 22.26 -13.53
CA TYR A 407 -6.50 22.45 -14.80
C TYR A 407 -6.99 23.89 -15.02
N VAL A 408 -7.55 24.52 -13.98
CA VAL A 408 -8.09 25.89 -14.06
C VAL A 408 -7.00 26.94 -14.34
N LYS A 409 -5.73 26.66 -14.05
CA LYS A 409 -4.61 27.54 -14.44
C LYS A 409 -4.48 27.64 -15.97
N PHE A 410 -4.82 26.57 -16.67
CA PHE A 410 -4.70 26.45 -18.12
C PHE A 410 -6.00 26.80 -18.86
N ASP A 411 -7.17 26.58 -18.26
CA ASP A 411 -8.46 27.07 -18.80
C ASP A 411 -8.69 28.56 -18.48
N THR A 412 -7.80 29.40 -18.98
CA THR A 412 -7.87 30.87 -18.82
C THR A 412 -9.18 31.45 -19.36
N SER A 413 -9.75 30.81 -20.38
CA SER A 413 -11.01 31.18 -21.02
C SER A 413 -12.27 30.81 -20.22
N LYS A 414 -12.13 29.96 -19.20
CA LYS A 414 -13.22 29.40 -18.39
C LYS A 414 -14.31 28.72 -19.23
N THR A 415 -13.90 28.05 -20.30
CA THR A 415 -14.79 27.37 -21.24
C THR A 415 -14.95 25.88 -20.95
N GLY A 416 -14.15 25.33 -20.03
CA GLY A 416 -14.01 23.89 -19.79
C GLY A 416 -13.21 23.16 -20.87
N ARG A 417 -12.38 23.91 -21.61
CA ARG A 417 -11.52 23.41 -22.68
C ARG A 417 -10.18 24.13 -22.67
N ILE A 418 -9.12 23.41 -23.01
CA ILE A 418 -7.77 23.93 -23.20
C ILE A 418 -7.26 23.53 -24.58
N SER A 419 -6.38 24.32 -25.17
CA SER A 419 -5.71 23.95 -26.43
C SER A 419 -4.78 22.75 -26.22
N VAL A 420 -4.43 22.03 -27.30
CA VAL A 420 -3.43 20.94 -27.23
C VAL A 420 -2.10 21.42 -26.62
N LYS A 421 -1.66 22.64 -26.94
CA LYS A 421 -0.45 23.23 -26.33
C LYS A 421 -0.60 23.42 -24.82
N GLN A 422 -1.74 23.94 -24.36
CA GLN A 422 -2.02 24.08 -22.94
C GLN A 422 -2.15 22.73 -22.23
N PHE A 423 -2.65 21.69 -22.92
CA PHE A 423 -2.69 20.34 -22.40
C PHE A 423 -1.30 19.74 -22.21
N ILE A 424 -0.38 19.94 -23.17
CA ILE A 424 1.02 19.52 -23.04
C ILE A 424 1.67 20.18 -21.80
N ASN A 425 1.50 21.49 -21.65
CA ASN A 425 2.01 22.22 -20.48
C ASN A 425 1.36 21.72 -19.16
N LEU A 426 0.09 21.34 -19.19
CA LEU A 426 -0.59 20.75 -18.04
C LEU A 426 0.02 19.38 -17.67
N CYS A 427 0.36 18.55 -18.65
CA CYS A 427 1.06 17.28 -18.41
C CYS A 427 2.43 17.54 -17.77
N GLU A 428 3.19 18.52 -18.26
CA GLU A 428 4.47 18.91 -17.66
C GLU A 428 4.33 19.36 -16.19
N GLU A 429 3.30 20.16 -15.86
CA GLU A 429 3.04 20.59 -14.48
C GLU A 429 2.64 19.42 -13.57
N LEU A 430 1.98 18.41 -14.12
CA LEU A 430 1.66 17.15 -13.42
C LEU A 430 2.82 16.15 -13.42
N ARG A 431 3.98 16.49 -14.01
CA ARG A 431 5.14 15.61 -14.19
C ARG A 431 4.82 14.33 -14.99
N ILE A 432 3.91 14.44 -15.96
CA ILE A 432 3.52 13.38 -16.88
C ILE A 432 4.17 13.65 -18.23
N GLU A 433 4.85 12.66 -18.79
CA GLU A 433 5.44 12.77 -20.12
C GLU A 433 4.34 12.79 -21.20
N PRO A 434 4.20 13.88 -21.99
CA PRO A 434 3.14 14.02 -22.98
C PRO A 434 3.48 13.27 -24.27
N THR A 435 3.31 11.95 -24.25
CA THR A 435 3.51 11.12 -25.46
C THR A 435 2.48 11.46 -26.55
N ALA A 436 2.83 11.17 -27.81
CA ALA A 436 1.94 11.43 -28.95
C ALA A 436 0.58 10.72 -28.81
N ASP A 437 0.57 9.52 -28.24
CA ASP A 437 -0.66 8.76 -28.00
C ASP A 437 -1.54 9.41 -26.91
N ILE A 438 -0.97 9.85 -25.79
CA ILE A 438 -1.70 10.58 -24.73
C ILE A 438 -2.33 11.85 -25.30
N VAL A 439 -1.58 12.62 -26.08
CA VAL A 439 -2.09 13.86 -26.71
C VAL A 439 -3.20 13.54 -27.72
N GLN A 440 -3.05 12.48 -28.51
CA GLN A 440 -4.05 12.06 -29.49
C GLN A 440 -5.35 11.56 -28.82
N GLN A 441 -5.23 10.77 -27.75
CA GLN A 441 -6.37 10.26 -26.99
C GLN A 441 -7.15 11.37 -26.29
N ALA A 442 -6.45 12.31 -25.64
CA ALA A 442 -7.09 13.42 -24.95
C ALA A 442 -7.79 14.37 -25.94
N SER A 443 -7.11 14.71 -27.04
CA SER A 443 -7.65 15.61 -28.05
C SER A 443 -8.74 14.99 -28.92
N LYS A 444 -8.77 13.66 -29.07
CA LYS A 444 -9.61 12.94 -30.04
C LYS A 444 -9.49 13.56 -31.45
N GLN A 445 -8.26 13.91 -31.86
CA GLN A 445 -7.95 14.59 -33.13
C GLN A 445 -8.50 16.03 -33.25
N SER A 446 -8.85 16.67 -32.13
CA SER A 446 -9.26 18.07 -32.08
C SER A 446 -8.09 19.01 -31.72
N GLN A 447 -8.27 20.31 -31.96
CA GLN A 447 -7.33 21.34 -31.51
C GLN A 447 -7.46 21.68 -30.02
N PHE A 448 -8.52 21.19 -29.37
CA PHE A 448 -8.80 21.44 -27.96
C PHE A 448 -9.08 20.13 -27.21
N VAL A 449 -8.74 20.12 -25.93
CA VAL A 449 -9.00 19.05 -24.98
C VAL A 449 -9.98 19.57 -23.93
N ASN A 450 -11.10 18.88 -23.73
CA ASN A 450 -12.06 19.23 -22.67
C ASN A 450 -11.64 18.62 -21.32
N PHE A 451 -12.21 19.11 -20.23
CA PHE A 451 -11.89 18.64 -18.87
C PHE A 451 -12.08 17.12 -18.72
N THR A 452 -13.22 16.59 -19.17
CA THR A 452 -13.52 15.15 -19.13
C THR A 452 -12.47 14.31 -19.84
N ASN A 453 -12.08 14.66 -21.07
CA ASN A 453 -11.09 13.91 -21.81
C ASN A 453 -9.72 13.98 -21.12
N CYS A 454 -9.38 15.09 -20.47
CA CYS A 454 -8.16 15.15 -19.67
C CYS A 454 -8.21 14.16 -18.51
N VAL A 455 -9.31 14.15 -17.74
CA VAL A 455 -9.48 13.23 -16.60
C VAL A 455 -9.48 11.77 -17.05
N LEU A 456 -10.14 11.45 -18.17
CA LEU A 456 -10.17 10.08 -18.71
C LEU A 456 -8.79 9.63 -19.20
N THR A 457 -8.08 10.47 -19.94
CA THR A 457 -6.76 10.12 -20.48
C THR A 457 -5.68 10.08 -19.41
N LEU A 458 -5.71 11.03 -18.47
CA LEU A 458 -4.74 11.13 -17.39
C LEU A 458 -5.16 10.38 -16.13
N GLY A 459 -6.29 9.66 -16.15
CA GLY A 459 -6.92 9.07 -14.98
C GLY A 459 -5.98 8.15 -14.20
N PHE A 460 -5.17 7.36 -14.89
CA PHE A 460 -4.16 6.53 -14.23
C PHE A 460 -3.26 7.34 -13.29
N TRP A 461 -2.76 8.50 -13.73
CA TRP A 461 -1.87 9.37 -12.95
C TRP A 461 -2.62 10.21 -11.91
N ILE A 462 -3.84 10.64 -12.23
CA ILE A 462 -4.67 11.44 -11.31
C ILE A 462 -5.10 10.60 -10.09
N PHE A 463 -5.32 9.30 -10.28
CA PHE A 463 -5.89 8.41 -9.26
C PHE A 463 -4.87 7.46 -8.61
N GLN A 464 -3.54 7.62 -8.81
CA GLN A 464 -2.53 6.75 -8.18
C GLN A 464 -2.44 6.86 -6.65
N GLU A 465 -3.00 7.91 -6.02
CA GLU A 465 -2.95 8.14 -4.57
C GLU A 465 -4.17 7.58 -3.78
N GLU A 466 -4.94 6.63 -4.32
CA GLU A 466 -6.16 6.13 -3.65
C GLU A 466 -5.92 5.43 -2.30
N GLU A 467 -4.70 4.98 -1.98
CA GLU A 467 -4.40 4.38 -0.66
C GLU A 467 -4.11 5.41 0.45
N GLY A 468 -3.65 6.62 0.11
CA GLY A 468 -3.38 7.68 1.10
C GLY A 468 -4.57 8.60 1.36
N GLN A 469 -5.40 8.84 0.34
CA GLN A 469 -6.50 9.81 0.41
C GLN A 469 -7.75 9.30 1.16
N LYS A 470 -7.89 7.97 1.37
CA LYS A 470 -8.94 7.42 2.25
C LYS A 470 -8.89 7.99 3.67
N GLN A 471 -7.71 8.36 4.17
CA GLN A 471 -7.53 8.93 5.52
C GLN A 471 -7.80 10.44 5.59
N GLU A 472 -7.60 11.20 4.50
CA GLU A 472 -7.90 12.64 4.46
C GLU A 472 -9.42 12.89 4.44
N VAL A 473 -10.19 12.07 3.71
CA VAL A 473 -11.67 12.12 3.72
C VAL A 473 -12.23 11.85 5.12
N GLU A 474 -11.65 10.91 5.88
CA GLU A 474 -12.02 10.66 7.28
C GLU A 474 -11.74 11.85 8.21
N GLN A 475 -10.72 12.67 7.91
CA GLN A 475 -10.35 13.82 8.74
C GLN A 475 -11.14 15.08 8.40
N GLU A 476 -11.51 15.28 7.13
CA GLU A 476 -12.29 16.45 6.70
C GLU A 476 -13.77 16.33 7.11
N VAL A 477 -14.36 15.13 7.06
CA VAL A 477 -15.70 14.85 7.60
C VAL A 477 -15.76 15.07 9.12
N LYS A 478 -14.68 14.76 9.85
CA LYS A 478 -14.56 15.08 11.30
C LYS A 478 -14.42 16.58 11.58
N ARG A 479 -13.95 17.39 10.62
CA ARG A 479 -13.84 18.85 10.75
C ARG A 479 -15.18 19.54 10.53
N GLU A 480 -15.99 19.08 9.58
CA GLU A 480 -17.36 19.60 9.38
C GLU A 480 -18.28 19.31 10.58
N GLN A 481 -18.11 18.15 11.26
CA GLN A 481 -18.81 17.83 12.51
C GLN A 481 -18.54 18.81 13.69
N LYS A 482 -17.43 19.55 13.68
CA LYS A 482 -17.12 20.55 14.72
C LYS A 482 -17.77 21.91 14.46
N GLN A 483 -18.23 22.19 13.24
CA GLN A 483 -18.83 23.49 12.90
C GLN A 483 -20.36 23.52 13.01
N GLU A 484 -21.05 22.38 13.11
CA GLU A 484 -22.52 22.31 13.15
C GLU A 484 -23.16 21.92 14.49
N LYS A 485 -22.45 21.98 15.63
CA LYS A 485 -23.14 22.00 16.93
C LYS A 485 -23.52 23.45 17.30
N PRO A 486 -24.79 23.87 17.18
CA PRO A 486 -25.21 25.08 17.86
C PRO A 486 -25.09 24.84 19.37
N ASN A 487 -24.46 25.78 20.06
CA ASN A 487 -24.53 25.90 21.50
C ASN A 487 -26.01 26.04 21.88
N VAL A 488 -26.66 24.94 22.25
CA VAL A 488 -27.96 24.97 22.92
C VAL A 488 -27.67 25.41 24.35
N LEU A 489 -27.75 26.71 24.58
CA LEU A 489 -27.97 27.29 25.90
C LEU A 489 -29.27 26.70 26.44
N GLN A 490 -29.14 25.71 27.33
CA GLN A 490 -30.22 25.32 28.21
C GLN A 490 -30.50 26.49 29.15
N TYR A 491 -31.58 27.21 28.91
CA TYR A 491 -32.24 27.97 29.97
C TYR A 491 -33.15 27.01 30.72
N GLN A 492 -32.67 26.53 31.87
CA GLN A 492 -33.54 26.12 32.96
C GLN A 492 -33.23 27.04 34.14
N ASP A 493 -34.32 27.51 34.74
CA ASP A 493 -34.44 28.32 35.96
C ASP A 493 -34.16 29.82 35.85
N LEU A 494 -35.21 30.58 35.49
CA LEU A 494 -35.73 31.76 36.20
C LEU A 494 -37.15 32.12 35.73
#